data_AF-L8H271-F1
#
_entry.id   AF-L8H271-F1
#
_cell.length_a   1.000
_cell.length_b   1.000
_cell.length_c   1.000
_cell.angle_alpha   90.00
_cell.angle_beta   90.00
_cell.angle_gamma   90.00
#
_symmetry.space_group_name_H-M   'P 1'
#
loop_
_entity.id
_entity.type
_entity.pdbx_description
1 polymer ?
#
loop_
_entity_poly.entity_id
_entity_poly.type
_entity_poly.pdbx_seq_one_letter_code
_entity_poly.pdbx_strand_id
1 'polypeptide(L)'
;MLLRKASSALVRTKATAETTQIKKKIKSQEEARTHAQVWISVCEARELPRMDVGGKSDGYVIVQAGHHHYRTRTIWKNLNPFWGDDLKFDVTDGDMKEILFTIWDQDNHLQDDIIGCVRIPLEDIKDQLLHEKFHPIQPMSEKEFVAGDVKLRLTYSPPKGDTDGTLTVLVKKARNLAVKDANGLSDPYVKLRLGGQKKKTKVVKKNLSPVWDEEFTFKVPAKGGDTNLQVAVWDWDMISSSDFMGELSIPLHDLPADQPLSKWFLLAASAEESKEDGDEESKKKSKKKLGDLRVKIKYTEQKLLPLSVYSDLLQMLMEEEELLSWLYDYTKEAGILSSTLVSVFYSQGKATQLLHYLTKKEILSTKSAGVIFRGNTLATKCVDAFMKLIGSSYLHRVLKEHIAAISEDKKSCEVDPSKVEKGENVGHNMAHLRETAEKITEDIFASADLVPAQFREVFHGIQTTILEQWPEDETSRYTAVSGFLFLRFFNPAILGPKLFGLLDTFPSFVASRTFTLLSKILQNLANLIEFGQKEPFLADMNQYILAKKGDMKRFLDTVSSPTFGRLVAVLDAIGRSQFSPRPSAGASSSGSGGFRPATASGTGPRSRRG
;
A
#
# COMPACT_ATOMS: atom_id res chain seq x y z
N MET A 1 -13.69 -29.76 31.92
CA MET A 1 -13.32 -30.32 30.59
C MET A 1 -14.39 -30.10 29.52
N LEU A 2 -15.69 -30.30 29.83
CA LEU A 2 -16.81 -30.07 28.90
C LEU A 2 -17.02 -28.60 28.48
N LEU A 3 -16.86 -27.63 29.39
CA LEU A 3 -16.95 -26.19 29.09
C LEU A 3 -15.88 -25.68 28.12
N ARG A 4 -14.66 -26.23 28.16
CA ARG A 4 -13.57 -25.90 27.21
C ARG A 4 -13.84 -26.43 25.80
N LYS A 5 -14.45 -27.62 25.69
CA LYS A 5 -14.84 -28.20 24.39
C LYS A 5 -16.01 -27.43 23.75
N ALA A 6 -16.98 -26.98 24.55
CA ALA A 6 -18.08 -26.15 24.08
C ALA A 6 -17.61 -24.75 23.60
N SER A 7 -16.68 -24.13 24.34
CA SER A 7 -16.10 -22.83 23.95
C SER A 7 -15.24 -22.93 22.68
N SER A 8 -14.47 -24.00 22.48
CA SER A 8 -13.68 -24.17 21.25
C SER A 8 -14.55 -24.52 20.04
N ALA A 9 -15.65 -25.25 20.25
CA ALA A 9 -16.63 -25.53 19.19
C ALA A 9 -17.34 -24.24 18.76
N LEU A 10 -17.80 -23.42 19.70
CA LEU A 10 -18.50 -22.15 19.43
C LEU A 10 -17.61 -21.16 18.67
N VAL A 11 -16.32 -21.05 19.07
CA VAL A 11 -15.32 -20.22 18.39
C VAL A 11 -15.01 -20.74 16.98
N ARG A 12 -14.95 -22.06 16.78
CA ARG A 12 -14.76 -22.66 15.44
C ARG A 12 -15.95 -22.40 14.53
N THR A 13 -17.18 -22.51 15.01
CA THR A 13 -18.40 -22.20 14.22
C THR A 13 -18.54 -20.71 13.89
N LYS A 14 -18.16 -19.81 14.80
CA LYS A 14 -18.13 -18.36 14.49
C LYS A 14 -17.05 -18.02 13.46
N ALA A 15 -15.85 -18.58 13.60
CA ALA A 15 -14.75 -18.37 12.65
C ALA A 15 -15.08 -18.95 11.25
N THR A 16 -15.77 -20.09 11.16
CA THR A 16 -16.22 -20.63 9.86
C THR A 16 -17.34 -19.80 9.24
N ALA A 17 -18.31 -19.32 10.03
CA ALA A 17 -19.38 -18.45 9.54
C ALA A 17 -18.85 -17.08 9.04
N GLU A 18 -17.89 -16.48 9.77
CA GLU A 18 -17.20 -15.25 9.35
C GLU A 18 -16.36 -15.48 8.09
N THR A 19 -15.64 -16.60 8.00
CA THR A 19 -14.86 -16.96 6.79
C THR A 19 -15.77 -17.18 5.58
N THR A 20 -16.96 -17.79 5.75
CA THR A 20 -17.93 -17.99 4.68
C THR A 20 -18.62 -16.69 4.26
N GLN A 21 -18.89 -15.77 5.19
CA GLN A 21 -19.37 -14.43 4.86
C GLN A 21 -18.31 -13.59 4.14
N ILE A 22 -17.04 -13.65 4.57
CA ILE A 22 -15.92 -13.00 3.89
C ILE A 22 -15.72 -13.58 2.50
N LYS A 23 -15.79 -14.90 2.32
CA LYS A 23 -15.73 -15.53 0.98
C LYS A 23 -16.92 -15.17 0.09
N LYS A 24 -18.14 -15.07 0.63
CA LYS A 24 -19.30 -14.57 -0.12
C LYS A 24 -19.17 -13.09 -0.47
N LYS A 25 -18.58 -12.28 0.39
CA LYS A 25 -18.34 -10.85 0.17
C LYS A 25 -17.21 -10.62 -0.83
N ILE A 26 -16.16 -11.44 -0.81
CA ILE A 26 -15.10 -11.49 -1.82
C ILE A 26 -15.69 -11.95 -3.16
N LYS A 27 -16.51 -13.01 -3.18
CA LYS A 27 -17.17 -13.49 -4.40
C LYS A 27 -18.16 -12.46 -4.97
N SER A 28 -18.94 -11.78 -4.13
CA SER A 28 -19.83 -10.69 -4.58
C SER A 28 -19.07 -9.42 -4.97
N GLN A 29 -17.87 -9.20 -4.44
CA GLN A 29 -16.96 -8.12 -4.88
C GLN A 29 -16.21 -8.49 -6.16
N GLU A 30 -15.94 -9.77 -6.41
CA GLU A 30 -15.40 -10.29 -7.69
C GLU A 30 -16.46 -10.25 -8.79
N GLU A 31 -17.72 -10.57 -8.48
CA GLU A 31 -18.85 -10.47 -9.42
C GLU A 31 -19.21 -9.01 -9.75
N ALA A 32 -18.73 -8.03 -8.96
CA ALA A 32 -18.84 -6.59 -9.25
C ALA A 32 -17.65 -6.02 -10.06
N ARG A 33 -16.73 -6.88 -10.56
CA ARG A 33 -15.63 -6.46 -11.43
C ARG A 33 -16.17 -6.03 -12.81
N THR A 34 -16.25 -4.72 -13.02
CA THR A 34 -16.43 -4.11 -14.36
C THR A 34 -15.48 -4.74 -15.38
N HIS A 35 -16.04 -5.48 -16.34
CA HIS A 35 -15.37 -6.26 -17.39
C HIS A 35 -14.30 -5.47 -18.18
N ALA A 36 -13.28 -6.16 -18.71
CA ALA A 36 -12.38 -5.56 -19.71
C ALA A 36 -13.18 -5.24 -20.98
N GLN A 37 -12.68 -4.36 -21.84
CA GLN A 37 -13.36 -4.00 -23.09
C GLN A 37 -12.40 -4.13 -24.26
N VAL A 38 -12.87 -4.67 -25.38
CA VAL A 38 -12.15 -4.64 -26.66
C VAL A 38 -12.91 -3.76 -27.63
N TRP A 39 -12.21 -2.78 -28.19
CA TRP A 39 -12.67 -2.00 -29.33
C TRP A 39 -12.05 -2.59 -30.60
N ILE A 40 -12.88 -2.84 -31.61
CA ILE A 40 -12.49 -3.47 -32.87
C ILE A 40 -12.95 -2.59 -34.01
N SER A 41 -12.02 -2.16 -34.87
CA SER A 41 -12.35 -1.59 -36.18
C SER A 41 -12.02 -2.61 -37.27
N VAL A 42 -13.03 -3.01 -38.05
CA VAL A 42 -12.83 -3.79 -39.27
C VAL A 42 -12.59 -2.78 -40.40
N CYS A 43 -11.32 -2.56 -40.75
CA CYS A 43 -10.94 -1.47 -41.65
C CYS A 43 -11.18 -1.85 -43.11
N GLU A 44 -10.18 -2.46 -43.75
CA GLU A 44 -10.17 -2.78 -45.17
C GLU A 44 -9.55 -4.15 -45.42
N ALA A 45 -9.86 -4.79 -46.53
CA ALA A 45 -9.09 -5.91 -47.04
C ALA A 45 -8.42 -5.54 -48.36
N ARG A 46 -7.41 -6.32 -48.74
CA ARG A 46 -6.74 -6.19 -50.03
C ARG A 46 -6.48 -7.56 -50.64
N GLU A 47 -6.50 -7.59 -51.97
CA GLU A 47 -6.17 -8.78 -52.78
C GLU A 47 -7.03 -10.01 -52.45
N LEU A 48 -8.33 -9.81 -52.16
CA LEU A 48 -9.26 -10.93 -51.99
C LEU A 48 -9.33 -11.77 -53.27
N PRO A 49 -9.49 -13.11 -53.17
CA PRO A 49 -9.69 -13.98 -54.33
C PRO A 49 -11.04 -13.65 -54.97
N ARG A 50 -11.16 -13.85 -56.29
CA ARG A 50 -12.44 -13.76 -57.00
C ARG A 50 -13.24 -15.02 -56.74
N MET A 51 -14.42 -14.88 -56.15
CA MET A 51 -15.30 -16.00 -55.82
C MET A 51 -16.45 -16.13 -56.84
N ASP A 52 -16.96 -15.01 -57.33
CA ASP A 52 -17.93 -14.96 -58.43
C ASP A 52 -17.41 -15.46 -59.79
N VAL A 53 -18.20 -16.30 -60.48
CA VAL A 53 -17.96 -16.72 -61.86
C VAL A 53 -18.03 -15.51 -62.82
N GLY A 54 -16.85 -14.99 -63.19
CA GLY A 54 -16.72 -13.82 -64.08
C GLY A 54 -16.77 -12.46 -63.38
N GLY A 55 -16.78 -12.43 -62.04
CA GLY A 55 -16.93 -11.23 -61.22
C GLY A 55 -15.75 -10.93 -60.29
N LYS A 56 -15.96 -9.96 -59.39
CA LYS A 56 -15.13 -9.65 -58.23
C LYS A 56 -16.00 -9.93 -57.00
N SER A 57 -15.40 -10.32 -55.91
CA SER A 57 -16.09 -10.71 -54.68
C SER A 57 -16.89 -9.57 -54.03
N ASP A 58 -18.01 -9.96 -53.43
CA ASP A 58 -18.99 -9.21 -52.65
C ASP A 58 -18.70 -9.39 -51.15
N GLY A 59 -17.56 -8.85 -50.70
CA GLY A 59 -16.98 -9.16 -49.39
C GLY A 59 -17.70 -8.56 -48.18
N TYR A 60 -17.94 -9.39 -47.15
CA TYR A 60 -18.30 -8.96 -45.80
C TYR A 60 -17.54 -9.76 -44.73
N VAL A 61 -17.56 -9.28 -43.48
CA VAL A 61 -16.84 -9.90 -42.35
C VAL A 61 -17.81 -10.25 -41.23
N ILE A 62 -17.69 -11.47 -40.70
CA ILE A 62 -18.29 -11.88 -39.44
C ILE A 62 -17.22 -11.81 -38.35
N VAL A 63 -17.47 -11.00 -37.33
CA VAL A 63 -16.64 -10.87 -36.12
C VAL A 63 -17.28 -11.70 -35.01
N GLN A 64 -16.53 -12.64 -34.47
CA GLN A 64 -16.91 -13.45 -33.31
C GLN A 64 -15.96 -13.18 -32.14
N ALA A 65 -16.53 -12.70 -31.03
CA ALA A 65 -15.81 -12.39 -29.81
C ALA A 65 -16.57 -13.00 -28.61
N GLY A 66 -16.08 -14.12 -28.08
CA GLY A 66 -16.80 -14.89 -27.06
C GLY A 66 -18.15 -15.39 -27.59
N HIS A 67 -19.25 -15.02 -26.91
CA HIS A 67 -20.62 -15.33 -27.34
C HIS A 67 -21.24 -14.29 -28.27
N HIS A 68 -20.52 -13.20 -28.56
CA HIS A 68 -21.02 -12.13 -29.41
C HIS A 68 -20.61 -12.32 -30.86
N HIS A 69 -21.56 -12.08 -31.76
CA HIS A 69 -21.36 -12.12 -33.21
C HIS A 69 -21.80 -10.79 -33.83
N TYR A 70 -21.03 -10.27 -34.77
CA TYR A 70 -21.37 -9.09 -35.56
C TYR A 70 -21.05 -9.33 -37.03
N ARG A 71 -21.90 -8.85 -37.94
CA ARG A 71 -21.70 -8.94 -39.39
C ARG A 71 -21.58 -7.53 -39.96
N THR A 72 -20.51 -7.24 -40.69
CA THR A 72 -20.34 -5.95 -41.38
C THR A 72 -21.27 -5.84 -42.60
N ARG A 73 -21.33 -4.65 -43.19
CA ARG A 73 -21.98 -4.45 -44.49
C ARG A 73 -21.23 -5.16 -45.62
N THR A 74 -21.97 -5.58 -46.64
CA THR A 74 -21.41 -6.17 -47.87
C THR A 74 -20.89 -5.07 -48.78
N ILE A 75 -19.66 -5.22 -49.26
CA ILE A 75 -19.07 -4.34 -50.26
C ILE A 75 -19.02 -5.10 -51.59
N TRP A 76 -19.92 -4.70 -52.49
CA TRP A 76 -20.14 -5.38 -53.76
C TRP A 76 -18.99 -5.16 -54.75
N LYS A 77 -18.56 -6.23 -55.42
CA LYS A 77 -17.65 -6.26 -56.57
C LYS A 77 -16.31 -5.58 -56.31
N ASN A 78 -15.72 -5.83 -55.14
CA ASN A 78 -14.47 -5.19 -54.74
C ASN A 78 -13.53 -6.18 -54.03
N LEU A 79 -12.35 -6.40 -54.62
CA LEU A 79 -11.29 -7.23 -54.03
C LEU A 79 -10.46 -6.48 -52.97
N ASN A 80 -10.69 -5.18 -52.81
CA ASN A 80 -10.08 -4.34 -51.79
C ASN A 80 -11.16 -3.53 -51.03
N PRO A 81 -12.09 -4.20 -50.33
CA PRO A 81 -13.22 -3.55 -49.69
C PRO A 81 -12.79 -2.75 -48.46
N PHE A 82 -13.44 -1.61 -48.21
CA PHE A 82 -13.33 -0.84 -46.97
C PHE A 82 -14.68 -0.87 -46.25
N TRP A 83 -14.70 -1.44 -45.04
CA TRP A 83 -15.90 -1.56 -44.22
C TRP A 83 -16.03 -0.35 -43.27
N GLY A 84 -15.02 -0.16 -42.42
CA GLY A 84 -14.96 0.95 -41.47
C GLY A 84 -15.89 0.79 -40.25
N ASP A 85 -16.33 -0.44 -39.97
CA ASP A 85 -17.21 -0.76 -38.85
C ASP A 85 -16.42 -0.75 -37.52
N ASP A 86 -16.91 -0.01 -36.53
CA ASP A 86 -16.36 0.06 -35.17
C ASP A 86 -17.26 -0.69 -34.18
N LEU A 87 -16.67 -1.60 -33.42
CA LEU A 87 -17.36 -2.52 -32.52
C LEU A 87 -16.78 -2.46 -31.12
N LYS A 88 -17.63 -2.73 -30.14
CA LYS A 88 -17.24 -2.78 -28.73
C LYS A 88 -17.76 -4.06 -28.10
N PHE A 89 -16.88 -4.83 -27.50
CA PHE A 89 -17.20 -6.07 -26.78
C PHE A 89 -16.72 -5.99 -25.33
N ASP A 90 -17.55 -6.45 -24.40
CA ASP A 90 -17.14 -6.66 -23.01
C ASP A 90 -16.47 -8.04 -22.89
N VAL A 91 -15.33 -8.10 -22.20
CA VAL A 91 -14.56 -9.32 -21.95
C VAL A 91 -14.99 -9.89 -20.60
N THR A 92 -15.78 -10.96 -20.63
CA THR A 92 -16.11 -11.76 -19.45
C THR A 92 -14.96 -12.71 -19.13
N ASP A 93 -14.61 -12.84 -17.84
CA ASP A 93 -13.55 -13.73 -17.37
C ASP A 93 -13.91 -15.19 -17.72
N GLY A 94 -13.25 -15.77 -18.74
CA GLY A 94 -13.33 -17.19 -19.10
C GLY A 94 -13.79 -17.50 -20.53
N ASP A 95 -14.58 -16.64 -21.17
CA ASP A 95 -15.29 -17.00 -22.42
C ASP A 95 -14.57 -16.55 -23.70
N MET A 96 -13.70 -15.55 -23.62
CA MET A 96 -13.02 -14.96 -24.79
C MET A 96 -11.51 -15.25 -24.77
N LYS A 97 -11.08 -16.27 -25.53
CA LYS A 97 -9.65 -16.61 -25.71
C LYS A 97 -9.06 -16.02 -26.98
N GLU A 98 -9.87 -15.90 -28.02
CA GLU A 98 -9.51 -15.34 -29.31
C GLU A 98 -10.69 -14.53 -29.88
N ILE A 99 -10.37 -13.65 -30.82
CA ILE A 99 -11.35 -12.98 -31.66
C ILE A 99 -11.18 -13.54 -33.07
N LEU A 100 -12.27 -14.09 -33.62
CA LEU A 100 -12.29 -14.69 -34.94
C LEU A 100 -12.97 -13.73 -35.93
N PHE A 101 -12.30 -13.47 -37.04
CA PHE A 101 -12.82 -12.73 -38.17
C PHE A 101 -12.98 -13.70 -39.33
N THR A 102 -14.19 -13.94 -39.82
CA THR A 102 -14.44 -14.76 -41.02
C THR A 102 -14.86 -13.86 -42.16
N ILE A 103 -14.17 -13.94 -43.29
CA ILE A 103 -14.42 -13.17 -44.49
C ILE A 103 -15.29 -14.03 -45.40
N TRP A 104 -16.39 -13.46 -45.90
CA TRP A 104 -17.39 -14.13 -46.72
C TRP A 104 -17.62 -13.36 -48.01
N ASP A 105 -18.00 -14.10 -49.05
CA ASP A 105 -18.51 -13.60 -50.31
C ASP A 105 -20.04 -13.76 -50.32
N GLN A 106 -20.79 -12.67 -50.52
CA GLN A 106 -22.24 -12.74 -50.54
C GLN A 106 -22.77 -13.04 -51.95
N ASP A 107 -23.39 -14.20 -52.11
CA ASP A 107 -24.03 -14.60 -53.35
C ASP A 107 -25.50 -14.19 -53.40
N ASN A 108 -25.95 -13.67 -54.55
CA ASN A 108 -27.34 -13.22 -54.66
C ASN A 108 -28.37 -14.36 -54.69
N HIS A 109 -27.99 -15.62 -55.00
CA HIS A 109 -28.93 -16.76 -55.15
C HIS A 109 -28.43 -18.14 -54.65
N LEU A 110 -27.34 -18.22 -53.87
CA LEU A 110 -26.79 -19.44 -53.26
C LEU A 110 -26.38 -19.21 -51.80
N GLN A 111 -25.88 -20.25 -51.12
CA GLN A 111 -25.27 -20.13 -49.80
C GLN A 111 -23.91 -19.41 -49.94
N ASP A 112 -23.73 -18.30 -49.21
CA ASP A 112 -22.49 -17.50 -49.21
C ASP A 112 -21.21 -18.36 -49.09
N ASP A 113 -20.18 -17.99 -49.84
CA ASP A 113 -18.89 -18.69 -49.84
C ASP A 113 -17.93 -18.09 -48.81
N ILE A 114 -17.22 -18.96 -48.08
CA ILE A 114 -16.18 -18.52 -47.14
C ILE A 114 -14.90 -18.22 -47.93
N ILE A 115 -14.40 -16.99 -47.81
CA ILE A 115 -13.11 -16.59 -48.38
C ILE A 115 -11.96 -17.03 -47.46
N GLY A 116 -12.14 -16.93 -46.14
CA GLY A 116 -11.15 -17.39 -45.16
C GLY A 116 -11.33 -16.73 -43.80
N CYS A 117 -10.32 -16.81 -42.93
CA CYS A 117 -10.41 -16.26 -41.58
C CYS A 117 -9.10 -15.63 -41.07
N VAL A 118 -9.23 -14.81 -40.03
CA VAL A 118 -8.13 -14.33 -39.19
C VAL A 118 -8.48 -14.58 -37.74
N ARG A 119 -7.56 -15.20 -36.99
CA ARG A 119 -7.67 -15.43 -35.55
C ARG A 119 -6.69 -14.53 -34.83
N ILE A 120 -7.18 -13.76 -33.86
CA ILE A 120 -6.35 -12.94 -33.00
C ILE A 120 -6.49 -13.45 -31.56
N PRO A 121 -5.48 -14.13 -31.01
CA PRO A 121 -5.43 -14.46 -29.60
C PRO A 121 -5.60 -13.20 -28.75
N LEU A 122 -6.42 -13.27 -27.71
CA LEU A 122 -6.64 -12.12 -26.83
C LEU A 122 -5.35 -11.70 -26.11
N GLU A 123 -4.44 -12.64 -25.87
CA GLU A 123 -3.10 -12.39 -25.30
C GLU A 123 -2.26 -11.45 -26.18
N ASP A 124 -2.31 -11.59 -27.50
CA ASP A 124 -1.53 -10.76 -28.45
C ASP A 124 -1.91 -9.28 -28.41
N ILE A 125 -3.12 -8.97 -27.95
CA ILE A 125 -3.64 -7.60 -27.86
C ILE A 125 -3.72 -7.06 -26.43
N LYS A 126 -3.57 -7.91 -25.40
CA LYS A 126 -3.55 -7.47 -23.99
C LYS A 126 -2.35 -6.58 -23.66
N ASP A 127 -1.21 -6.85 -24.29
CA ASP A 127 0.07 -6.18 -24.00
C ASP A 127 0.36 -4.98 -24.91
N GLN A 128 -0.50 -4.71 -25.90
CA GLN A 128 -0.31 -3.66 -26.90
C GLN A 128 -1.40 -2.58 -26.75
N LEU A 129 -0.99 -1.34 -26.48
CA LEU A 129 -1.91 -0.17 -26.38
C LEU A 129 -2.72 0.08 -27.67
N LEU A 130 -2.27 -0.46 -28.81
CA LEU A 130 -2.95 -0.40 -30.11
C LEU A 130 -2.41 -1.51 -31.04
N HIS A 131 -3.29 -2.35 -31.57
CA HIS A 131 -2.96 -3.36 -32.57
C HIS A 131 -3.59 -2.98 -33.92
N GLU A 132 -2.87 -2.23 -34.76
CA GLU A 132 -3.34 -1.82 -36.09
C GLU A 132 -2.40 -2.33 -37.19
N LYS A 133 -2.80 -3.38 -37.90
CA LYS A 133 -1.98 -3.95 -38.99
C LYS A 133 -2.82 -4.77 -39.98
N PHE A 134 -2.22 -5.10 -41.11
CA PHE A 134 -2.73 -6.11 -42.03
C PHE A 134 -2.43 -7.51 -41.50
N HIS A 135 -3.42 -8.39 -41.59
CA HIS A 135 -3.34 -9.79 -41.22
C HIS A 135 -3.60 -10.66 -42.45
N PRO A 136 -2.73 -11.63 -42.76
CA PRO A 136 -2.96 -12.55 -43.87
C PRO A 136 -4.17 -13.43 -43.58
N ILE A 137 -5.04 -13.59 -44.58
CA ILE A 137 -6.22 -14.43 -44.47
C ILE A 137 -5.79 -15.90 -44.55
N GLN A 138 -6.29 -16.70 -43.61
CA GLN A 138 -5.97 -18.12 -43.48
C GLN A 138 -7.14 -19.01 -43.96
N PRO A 139 -6.87 -20.18 -44.55
CA PRO A 139 -7.89 -21.13 -44.95
C PRO A 139 -8.63 -21.74 -43.74
N MET A 140 -9.90 -22.10 -43.93
CA MET A 140 -10.71 -22.75 -42.89
C MET A 140 -10.57 -24.28 -42.92
N SER A 141 -10.10 -24.84 -44.03
CA SER A 141 -9.75 -26.25 -44.18
C SER A 141 -8.45 -26.44 -44.99
N GLU A 142 -7.75 -27.55 -44.81
CA GLU A 142 -6.50 -27.87 -45.52
C GLU A 142 -6.65 -27.97 -47.06
N LYS A 143 -7.88 -27.90 -47.58
CA LYS A 143 -8.21 -28.07 -49.00
C LYS A 143 -8.55 -26.76 -49.73
N GLU A 144 -8.54 -25.63 -49.02
CA GLU A 144 -8.91 -24.31 -49.57
C GLU A 144 -7.68 -23.47 -49.90
N PHE A 145 -7.67 -22.85 -51.09
CA PHE A 145 -6.69 -21.83 -51.43
C PHE A 145 -7.25 -20.45 -51.04
N VAL A 146 -6.52 -19.73 -50.20
CA VAL A 146 -6.91 -18.42 -49.69
C VAL A 146 -5.81 -17.40 -49.96
N ALA A 147 -6.21 -16.18 -50.33
CA ALA A 147 -5.32 -15.08 -50.65
C ALA A 147 -5.86 -13.75 -50.08
N GLY A 148 -4.96 -12.78 -49.92
CA GLY A 148 -5.28 -11.44 -49.45
C GLY A 148 -5.02 -11.22 -47.96
N ASP A 149 -5.12 -9.95 -47.57
CA ASP A 149 -4.95 -9.49 -46.19
C ASP A 149 -6.17 -8.69 -45.73
N VAL A 150 -6.46 -8.71 -44.44
CA VAL A 150 -7.43 -7.80 -43.79
C VAL A 150 -6.73 -6.92 -42.76
N LYS A 151 -6.94 -5.61 -42.85
CA LYS A 151 -6.49 -4.63 -41.87
C LYS A 151 -7.49 -4.54 -40.73
N LEU A 152 -7.00 -4.78 -39.53
CA LEU A 152 -7.77 -4.72 -38.30
C LEU A 152 -7.11 -3.72 -37.34
N ARG A 153 -7.94 -2.95 -36.62
CA ARG A 153 -7.50 -2.13 -35.50
C ARG A 153 -8.18 -2.66 -34.23
N LEU A 154 -7.39 -3.10 -33.26
CA LEU A 154 -7.90 -3.56 -31.98
C LEU A 154 -7.29 -2.75 -30.84
N THR A 155 -8.11 -2.38 -29.88
CA THR A 155 -7.67 -1.74 -28.63
C THR A 155 -8.24 -2.50 -27.45
N TYR A 156 -7.36 -3.12 -26.67
CA TYR A 156 -7.71 -3.74 -25.41
C TYR A 156 -7.68 -2.71 -24.28
N SER A 157 -8.83 -2.52 -23.64
CA SER A 157 -8.95 -1.79 -22.39
C SER A 157 -9.05 -2.82 -21.26
N PRO A 158 -8.04 -2.95 -20.39
CA PRO A 158 -8.15 -3.85 -19.24
C PRO A 158 -9.36 -3.49 -18.39
N PRO A 159 -9.88 -4.43 -17.56
CA PRO A 159 -10.85 -4.07 -16.54
C PRO A 159 -10.32 -2.85 -15.80
N LYS A 160 -11.13 -1.81 -15.58
CA LYS A 160 -10.70 -0.70 -14.72
C LYS A 160 -10.26 -1.32 -13.39
N GLY A 161 -8.95 -1.41 -13.20
CA GLY A 161 -8.35 -1.77 -11.92
C GLY A 161 -8.77 -0.72 -10.90
N ASP A 162 -8.58 -1.02 -9.63
CA ASP A 162 -8.65 -0.02 -8.57
C ASP A 162 -7.50 0.98 -8.74
N THR A 163 -7.63 1.90 -9.70
CA THR A 163 -6.76 3.08 -9.80
C THR A 163 -7.30 4.15 -8.87
N ASP A 164 -6.76 4.20 -7.65
CA ASP A 164 -6.94 5.36 -6.79
C ASP A 164 -6.17 6.55 -7.40
N GLY A 165 -6.87 7.41 -8.13
CA GLY A 165 -6.34 8.72 -8.46
C GLY A 165 -6.01 9.49 -7.18
N THR A 166 -5.03 10.39 -7.22
CA THR A 166 -4.71 11.25 -6.10
C THR A 166 -4.93 12.70 -6.50
N LEU A 167 -5.77 13.40 -5.74
CA LEU A 167 -6.05 14.83 -5.92
C LEU A 167 -5.36 15.62 -4.81
N THR A 168 -4.39 16.46 -5.17
CA THR A 168 -3.73 17.38 -4.25
C THR A 168 -4.31 18.78 -4.41
N VAL A 169 -4.76 19.37 -3.32
CA VAL A 169 -5.42 20.68 -3.25
C VAL A 169 -4.66 21.56 -2.27
N LEU A 170 -4.03 22.62 -2.76
CA LEU A 170 -3.42 23.68 -1.97
C LEU A 170 -4.37 24.88 -1.91
N VAL A 171 -4.93 25.11 -0.72
CA VAL A 171 -5.76 26.28 -0.42
C VAL A 171 -4.82 27.43 -0.06
N LYS A 172 -4.63 28.37 -1.00
CA LYS A 172 -3.64 29.44 -0.83
C LYS A 172 -4.18 30.61 -0.02
N LYS A 173 -5.15 31.33 -0.58
CA LYS A 173 -5.65 32.59 -0.03
C LYS A 173 -7.01 32.96 -0.61
N ALA A 174 -7.74 33.82 0.09
CA ALA A 174 -8.96 34.45 -0.42
C ALA A 174 -8.82 35.98 -0.43
N ARG A 175 -9.78 36.67 -1.08
CA ARG A 175 -9.89 38.13 -1.05
C ARG A 175 -11.35 38.56 -1.24
N ASN A 176 -11.66 39.76 -0.74
CA ASN A 176 -12.98 40.37 -0.85
C ASN A 176 -14.11 39.48 -0.28
N LEU A 177 -13.81 38.72 0.78
CA LEU A 177 -14.81 37.89 1.45
C LEU A 177 -15.90 38.77 2.07
N ALA A 178 -17.12 38.21 2.19
CA ALA A 178 -18.23 38.90 2.84
C ALA A 178 -17.95 39.11 4.34
N VAL A 179 -18.33 40.29 4.86
CA VAL A 179 -18.34 40.57 6.29
C VAL A 179 -19.51 39.85 6.94
N LYS A 180 -19.26 39.10 8.01
CA LYS A 180 -20.28 38.40 8.79
C LYS A 180 -20.28 38.81 10.27
N ASP A 181 -19.12 39.13 10.84
CA ASP A 181 -19.04 39.61 12.20
C ASP A 181 -19.49 41.07 12.35
N ALA A 182 -20.06 41.39 13.52
CA ALA A 182 -20.36 42.76 13.94
C ALA A 182 -19.13 43.69 14.01
N ASN A 183 -17.92 43.12 13.99
CA ASN A 183 -16.65 43.87 14.01
C ASN A 183 -16.21 44.39 12.63
N GLY A 184 -16.96 44.09 11.56
CA GLY A 184 -16.63 44.51 10.20
C GLY A 184 -15.68 43.58 9.44
N LEU A 185 -15.32 42.43 10.01
CA LEU A 185 -14.40 41.42 9.47
C LEU A 185 -15.07 40.02 9.55
N SER A 186 -14.27 38.98 9.37
CA SER A 186 -14.66 37.56 9.50
C SER A 186 -13.47 36.73 9.97
N ASP A 187 -13.72 35.56 10.54
CA ASP A 187 -12.78 34.52 10.94
C ASP A 187 -12.80 33.32 9.94
N PRO A 188 -12.39 33.50 8.66
CA PRO A 188 -12.62 32.50 7.62
C PRO A 188 -11.78 31.22 7.74
N TYR A 189 -12.40 30.11 7.37
CA TYR A 189 -11.77 28.81 7.11
C TYR A 189 -12.43 28.11 5.91
N VAL A 190 -11.72 27.17 5.29
CA VAL A 190 -12.20 26.44 4.11
C VAL A 190 -12.49 24.99 4.46
N LYS A 191 -13.67 24.50 4.07
CA LYS A 191 -14.04 23.08 4.07
C LYS A 191 -13.90 22.52 2.66
N LEU A 192 -13.22 21.40 2.54
CA LEU A 192 -13.04 20.65 1.29
C LEU A 192 -13.75 19.31 1.41
N ARG A 193 -14.48 18.91 0.37
CA ARG A 193 -15.15 17.60 0.30
C ARG A 193 -15.01 16.98 -1.08
N LEU A 194 -14.65 15.69 -1.09
CA LEU A 194 -14.66 14.85 -2.29
C LEU A 194 -15.28 13.51 -1.90
N GLY A 195 -16.51 13.27 -2.35
CA GLY A 195 -17.32 12.12 -1.92
C GLY A 195 -17.47 12.07 -0.39
N GLY A 196 -16.97 10.98 0.22
CA GLY A 196 -16.97 10.78 1.67
C GLY A 196 -15.84 11.46 2.44
N GLN A 197 -14.79 11.95 1.76
CA GLN A 197 -13.63 12.57 2.42
C GLN A 197 -13.90 14.05 2.69
N LYS A 198 -13.66 14.48 3.94
CA LYS A 198 -13.82 15.87 4.39
C LYS A 198 -12.52 16.38 5.01
N LYS A 199 -12.08 17.58 4.61
CA LYS A 199 -10.88 18.24 5.14
C LYS A 199 -11.18 19.71 5.42
N LYS A 200 -10.41 20.35 6.30
CA LYS A 200 -10.57 21.77 6.61
C LYS A 200 -9.24 22.46 6.91
N THR A 201 -9.14 23.74 6.58
CA THR A 201 -8.01 24.60 6.98
C THR A 201 -8.13 25.03 8.44
N LYS A 202 -7.07 25.67 8.93
CA LYS A 202 -7.12 26.50 10.14
C LYS A 202 -8.00 27.73 9.90
N VAL A 203 -8.50 28.27 11.02
CA VAL A 203 -9.24 29.53 11.07
C VAL A 203 -8.24 30.69 11.09
N VAL A 204 -8.43 31.67 10.21
CA VAL A 204 -7.67 32.94 10.23
C VAL A 204 -8.59 34.02 10.76
N LYS A 205 -8.27 34.60 11.92
CA LYS A 205 -9.18 35.53 12.59
C LYS A 205 -9.16 36.93 11.98
N LYS A 206 -10.31 37.61 11.94
CA LYS A 206 -10.52 39.02 11.61
C LYS A 206 -9.86 39.44 10.30
N ASN A 207 -10.11 38.70 9.23
CA ASN A 207 -9.44 38.90 7.94
C ASN A 207 -10.33 38.54 6.75
N LEU A 208 -10.65 39.53 5.89
CA LEU A 208 -11.42 39.33 4.66
C LEU A 208 -10.55 38.94 3.44
N SER A 209 -9.23 38.87 3.63
CA SER A 209 -8.25 38.42 2.64
C SER A 209 -7.24 37.43 3.27
N PRO A 210 -7.72 36.31 3.85
CA PRO A 210 -6.90 35.36 4.57
C PRO A 210 -5.89 34.65 3.66
N VAL A 211 -4.77 34.24 4.24
CA VAL A 211 -3.76 33.36 3.63
C VAL A 211 -3.64 32.13 4.51
N TRP A 212 -3.84 30.94 3.94
CA TRP A 212 -3.73 29.66 4.64
C TRP A 212 -2.47 28.91 4.22
N ASP A 213 -2.22 28.82 2.91
CA ASP A 213 -1.16 28.00 2.30
C ASP A 213 -1.10 26.56 2.87
N GLU A 214 -2.29 25.94 3.00
CA GLU A 214 -2.44 24.58 3.51
C GLU A 214 -2.75 23.59 2.37
N GLU A 215 -2.01 22.47 2.33
CA GLU A 215 -2.13 21.43 1.31
C GLU A 215 -2.88 20.19 1.84
N PHE A 216 -3.75 19.63 1.00
CA PHE A 216 -4.60 18.49 1.31
C PHE A 216 -4.60 17.48 0.17
N THR A 217 -4.51 16.18 0.51
CA THR A 217 -4.55 15.08 -0.46
C THR A 217 -5.83 14.25 -0.34
N PHE A 218 -6.51 13.95 -1.44
CA PHE A 218 -7.68 13.07 -1.51
C PHE A 218 -7.38 11.85 -2.37
N LYS A 219 -7.96 10.70 -2.00
CA LYS A 219 -8.02 9.50 -2.85
C LYS A 219 -9.25 9.56 -3.74
N VAL A 220 -9.10 9.26 -5.02
CA VAL A 220 -10.16 9.31 -6.03
C VAL A 220 -10.39 7.89 -6.54
N PRO A 221 -11.48 7.22 -6.11
CA PRO A 221 -11.74 5.85 -6.53
C PRO A 221 -11.92 5.74 -8.05
N ALA A 222 -11.40 4.67 -8.65
CA ALA A 222 -11.51 4.39 -10.09
C ALA A 222 -12.95 4.20 -10.62
N LYS A 223 -13.89 3.89 -9.72
CA LYS A 223 -15.28 3.53 -10.04
C LYS A 223 -16.28 4.35 -9.23
N GLY A 224 -17.22 4.99 -9.92
CA GLY A 224 -18.49 5.47 -9.34
C GLY A 224 -18.41 6.45 -8.17
N GLY A 225 -17.30 7.19 -8.02
CA GLY A 225 -17.13 8.20 -6.99
C GLY A 225 -17.65 9.58 -7.41
N ASP A 226 -17.92 10.43 -6.43
CA ASP A 226 -18.22 11.85 -6.63
C ASP A 226 -17.03 12.52 -7.32
N THR A 227 -17.17 12.90 -8.59
CA THR A 227 -16.10 13.48 -9.41
C THR A 227 -15.98 14.99 -9.24
N ASN A 228 -16.55 15.54 -8.16
CA ASN A 228 -16.60 16.98 -7.91
C ASN A 228 -15.94 17.29 -6.57
N LEU A 229 -14.89 18.10 -6.61
CA LEU A 229 -14.32 18.70 -5.40
C LEU A 229 -15.21 19.88 -4.98
N GLN A 230 -15.91 19.72 -3.86
CA GLN A 230 -16.64 20.80 -3.21
C GLN A 230 -15.70 21.59 -2.31
N VAL A 231 -15.67 22.90 -2.46
CA VAL A 231 -14.84 23.82 -1.68
C VAL A 231 -15.75 24.93 -1.16
N ALA A 232 -15.91 25.00 0.16
CA ALA A 232 -16.79 25.98 0.81
C ALA A 232 -16.01 26.80 1.83
N VAL A 233 -16.22 28.12 1.82
CA VAL A 233 -15.64 29.08 2.77
C VAL A 233 -16.68 29.38 3.84
N TRP A 234 -16.24 29.35 5.10
CA TRP A 234 -17.08 29.52 6.28
C TRP A 234 -16.42 30.51 7.22
N ASP A 235 -17.24 31.28 7.94
CA ASP A 235 -16.82 32.10 9.06
C ASP A 235 -16.92 31.30 10.35
N TRP A 236 -15.87 31.32 11.19
CA TRP A 236 -15.91 30.61 12.47
C TRP A 236 -16.46 31.50 13.58
N ASP A 237 -17.62 31.14 14.11
CA ASP A 237 -18.18 31.76 15.30
C ASP A 237 -17.95 30.92 16.56
N MET A 238 -17.66 31.60 17.67
CA MET A 238 -17.40 30.95 18.95
C MET A 238 -18.69 30.52 19.68
N ILE A 239 -19.82 31.18 19.41
CA ILE A 239 -21.07 31.06 20.18
C ILE A 239 -22.23 30.52 19.32
N SER A 240 -22.23 30.80 18.02
CA SER A 240 -23.24 30.34 17.04
C SER A 240 -22.67 29.28 16.09
N SER A 241 -23.54 28.70 15.26
CA SER A 241 -23.09 27.92 14.09
C SER A 241 -22.35 28.83 13.11
N SER A 242 -21.19 28.38 12.62
CA SER A 242 -20.41 29.07 11.59
C SER A 242 -21.25 29.58 10.41
N ASP A 243 -21.05 30.83 10.02
CA ASP A 243 -21.72 31.44 8.87
C ASP A 243 -21.14 30.99 7.52
N PHE A 244 -22.00 30.61 6.59
CA PHE A 244 -21.59 30.31 5.22
C PHE A 244 -21.21 31.59 4.46
N MET A 245 -20.05 31.56 3.80
CA MET A 245 -19.51 32.72 3.05
C MET A 245 -19.54 32.51 1.53
N GLY A 246 -19.58 31.26 1.06
CA GLY A 246 -19.68 30.92 -0.36
C GLY A 246 -18.99 29.60 -0.71
N GLU A 247 -19.35 29.00 -1.84
CA GLU A 247 -18.80 27.73 -2.30
C GLU A 247 -18.43 27.72 -3.78
N LEU A 248 -17.71 26.69 -4.18
CA LEU A 248 -17.46 26.33 -5.57
C LEU A 248 -17.34 24.80 -5.69
N SER A 249 -17.75 24.28 -6.84
CA SER A 249 -17.65 22.87 -7.20
C SER A 249 -16.72 22.74 -8.41
N ILE A 250 -15.68 21.93 -8.30
CA ILE A 250 -14.69 21.71 -9.37
C ILE A 250 -14.78 20.27 -9.83
N PRO A 251 -15.29 20.02 -11.05
CA PRO A 251 -15.25 18.69 -11.63
C PRO A 251 -13.81 18.26 -11.90
N LEU A 252 -13.46 17.05 -11.50
CA LEU A 252 -12.12 16.49 -11.65
C LEU A 252 -11.74 16.32 -13.12
N HIS A 253 -12.72 16.08 -14.01
CA HIS A 253 -12.50 15.97 -15.45
C HIS A 253 -12.13 17.30 -16.12
N ASP A 254 -12.41 18.44 -15.48
CA ASP A 254 -12.00 19.76 -15.96
C ASP A 254 -10.54 20.08 -15.60
N LEU A 255 -9.89 19.22 -14.80
CA LEU A 255 -8.50 19.40 -14.41
C LEU A 255 -7.58 18.83 -15.50
N PRO A 256 -6.50 19.54 -15.84
CA PRO A 256 -5.51 19.04 -16.79
C PRO A 256 -4.80 17.81 -16.18
N ALA A 257 -4.72 16.73 -16.95
CA ALA A 257 -4.06 15.50 -16.52
C ALA A 257 -2.60 15.77 -16.13
N ASP A 258 -2.22 15.36 -14.93
CA ASP A 258 -0.87 15.45 -14.36
C ASP A 258 -0.23 16.85 -14.30
N GLN A 259 -1.00 17.90 -14.55
CA GLN A 259 -0.55 19.28 -14.42
C GLN A 259 -1.31 20.03 -13.32
N PRO A 260 -0.64 20.90 -12.54
CA PRO A 260 -1.31 21.68 -11.52
C PRO A 260 -2.09 22.86 -12.14
N LEU A 261 -3.40 22.92 -11.90
CA LEU A 261 -4.23 24.10 -12.16
C LEU A 261 -4.15 25.07 -10.98
N SER A 262 -3.68 26.30 -11.18
CA SER A 262 -3.61 27.33 -10.14
C SER A 262 -4.30 28.62 -10.60
N LYS A 263 -5.53 28.86 -10.14
CA LYS A 263 -6.31 30.05 -10.52
C LYS A 263 -7.13 30.64 -9.37
N TRP A 264 -7.67 31.83 -9.60
CA TRP A 264 -8.72 32.42 -8.76
C TRP A 264 -10.07 31.88 -9.21
N PHE A 265 -10.92 31.54 -8.25
CA PHE A 265 -12.29 31.11 -8.45
C PHE A 265 -13.22 32.09 -7.73
N LEU A 266 -14.34 32.43 -8.36
CA LEU A 266 -15.40 33.23 -7.74
C LEU A 266 -16.23 32.33 -6.82
N LEU A 267 -16.56 32.82 -5.63
CA LEU A 267 -17.47 32.11 -4.72
C LEU A 267 -18.92 32.32 -5.14
N ALA A 268 -19.69 31.23 -5.14
CA ALA A 268 -21.12 31.20 -5.42
C ALA A 268 -21.92 31.02 -4.11
N ALA A 269 -23.19 31.46 -4.13
CA ALA A 269 -24.14 31.18 -3.06
C ALA A 269 -24.52 29.68 -3.05
N SER A 270 -25.02 29.17 -1.93
CA SER A 270 -25.37 27.74 -1.86
C SER A 270 -26.55 27.41 -2.76
N ALA A 271 -26.51 26.25 -3.44
CA ALA A 271 -27.63 25.77 -4.26
C ALA A 271 -28.94 25.63 -3.47
N GLU A 272 -28.88 25.44 -2.14
CA GLU A 272 -30.06 25.27 -1.27
C GLU A 272 -30.77 26.60 -0.94
N GLU A 273 -30.07 27.75 -0.99
CA GLU A 273 -30.64 29.08 -0.71
C GLU A 273 -31.46 29.66 -1.89
N SER A 274 -31.50 28.96 -3.03
CA SER A 274 -32.17 29.43 -4.25
C SER A 274 -33.64 29.00 -4.39
N LYS A 275 -34.22 28.35 -3.36
CA LYS A 275 -35.59 27.78 -3.38
C LYS A 275 -36.65 28.55 -2.59
N GLU A 276 -36.35 29.73 -2.06
CA GLU A 276 -37.41 30.56 -1.45
C GLU A 276 -38.14 31.37 -2.53
N ASP A 277 -39.45 31.12 -2.63
CA ASP A 277 -40.42 31.82 -3.47
C ASP A 277 -40.42 33.32 -3.13
N GLY A 278 -39.85 34.13 -4.01
CA GLY A 278 -39.85 35.58 -3.91
C GLY A 278 -39.92 36.22 -5.29
N ASP A 279 -40.86 37.16 -5.43
CA ASP A 279 -41.24 37.86 -6.66
C ASP A 279 -40.07 38.31 -7.55
N GLU A 280 -40.25 38.17 -8.86
CA GLU A 280 -39.25 38.46 -9.91
C GLU A 280 -38.70 39.89 -9.91
N GLU A 281 -39.37 40.84 -9.23
CA GLU A 281 -38.98 42.24 -9.20
C GLU A 281 -37.86 42.55 -8.18
N SER A 282 -37.61 41.63 -7.24
CA SER A 282 -36.56 41.74 -6.21
C SER A 282 -35.19 41.18 -6.67
N LYS A 283 -35.18 40.34 -7.71
CA LYS A 283 -33.96 39.65 -8.21
C LYS A 283 -32.94 40.58 -8.91
N LYS A 284 -33.28 41.85 -9.16
CA LYS A 284 -32.40 42.84 -9.80
C LYS A 284 -31.53 43.67 -8.84
N LYS A 285 -31.69 43.54 -7.51
CA LYS A 285 -30.91 44.31 -6.50
C LYS A 285 -30.18 43.40 -5.50
N SER A 286 -29.20 42.64 -5.99
CA SER A 286 -27.84 42.49 -5.43
C SER A 286 -27.23 41.15 -5.87
N LYS A 287 -26.40 41.15 -6.93
CA LYS A 287 -25.36 40.11 -7.05
C LYS A 287 -24.30 40.46 -5.99
N LYS A 288 -24.55 40.12 -4.72
CA LYS A 288 -23.58 40.35 -3.64
C LYS A 288 -22.34 39.51 -3.96
N LYS A 289 -21.21 40.17 -4.25
CA LYS A 289 -19.94 39.46 -4.50
C LYS A 289 -19.52 38.78 -3.18
N LEU A 290 -19.46 37.46 -3.18
CA LEU A 290 -19.13 36.64 -2.01
C LEU A 290 -17.61 36.50 -1.77
N GLY A 291 -16.81 37.00 -2.70
CA GLY A 291 -15.35 37.00 -2.68
C GLY A 291 -14.72 36.00 -3.64
N ASP A 292 -13.40 36.00 -3.69
CA ASP A 292 -12.61 35.13 -4.56
C ASP A 292 -11.70 34.21 -3.73
N LEU A 293 -11.54 32.96 -4.14
CA LEU A 293 -10.64 31.98 -3.54
C LEU A 293 -9.56 31.55 -4.54
N ARG A 294 -8.28 31.57 -4.13
CA ARG A 294 -7.16 31.05 -4.92
C ARG A 294 -6.81 29.64 -4.47
N VAL A 295 -6.94 28.68 -5.38
CA VAL A 295 -6.62 27.27 -5.15
C VAL A 295 -5.63 26.78 -6.20
N LYS A 296 -4.67 25.95 -5.81
CA LYS A 296 -3.83 25.15 -6.71
C LYS A 296 -4.24 23.68 -6.57
N ILE A 297 -4.58 23.03 -7.67
CA ILE A 297 -5.13 21.67 -7.70
C ILE A 297 -4.33 20.84 -8.70
N LYS A 298 -3.92 19.63 -8.33
CA LYS A 298 -3.30 18.66 -9.23
C LYS A 298 -4.02 17.32 -9.08
N TYR A 299 -4.51 16.78 -10.19
CA TYR A 299 -5.05 15.42 -10.24
C TYR A 299 -4.04 14.53 -10.97
N THR A 300 -3.67 13.41 -10.33
CA THR A 300 -2.77 12.42 -10.90
C THR A 300 -3.41 11.05 -10.83
N GLU A 301 -3.52 10.38 -11.97
CA GLU A 301 -3.98 9.01 -12.07
C GLU A 301 -2.77 8.08 -12.10
N GLN A 302 -2.70 7.14 -11.17
CA GLN A 302 -1.67 6.09 -11.19
C GLN A 302 -2.28 4.81 -11.75
N LYS A 303 -1.76 4.37 -12.90
CA LYS A 303 -2.14 3.08 -13.50
C LYS A 303 -1.31 1.96 -12.88
N LEU A 304 -1.93 1.18 -12.00
CA LEU A 304 -1.36 -0.07 -11.51
C LEU A 304 -1.56 -1.16 -12.57
N LEU A 305 -0.46 -1.74 -13.06
CA LEU A 305 -0.51 -2.84 -14.03
C LEU A 305 -0.77 -4.18 -13.31
N PRO A 306 -1.20 -5.23 -14.03
CA PRO A 306 -1.26 -6.57 -13.46
C PRO A 306 0.09 -7.01 -12.89
N LEU A 307 0.08 -7.81 -11.81
CA LEU A 307 1.30 -8.28 -11.14
C LEU A 307 2.27 -8.99 -12.10
N SER A 308 1.74 -9.69 -13.11
CA SER A 308 2.53 -10.39 -14.13
C SER A 308 3.55 -9.49 -14.82
N VAL A 309 3.20 -8.22 -15.05
CA VAL A 309 4.08 -7.23 -15.71
C VAL A 309 5.29 -6.87 -14.85
N TYR A 310 5.17 -7.00 -13.52
CA TYR A 310 6.25 -6.69 -12.59
C TYR A 310 7.13 -7.92 -12.28
N SER A 311 6.83 -9.10 -12.82
CA SER A 311 7.50 -10.35 -12.42
C SER A 311 9.00 -10.31 -12.63
N ASP A 312 9.46 -9.84 -13.79
CA ASP A 312 10.89 -9.77 -14.12
C ASP A 312 11.63 -8.78 -13.21
N LEU A 313 11.00 -7.63 -12.92
CA LEU A 313 11.54 -6.65 -11.96
C LEU A 313 11.62 -7.23 -10.56
N LEU A 314 10.57 -7.94 -10.12
CA LEU A 314 10.55 -8.59 -8.81
C LEU A 314 11.64 -9.65 -8.73
N GLN A 315 11.84 -10.44 -9.78
CA GLN A 315 12.91 -11.43 -9.84
C GLN A 315 14.29 -10.77 -9.72
N MET A 316 14.55 -9.74 -10.53
CA MET A 316 15.81 -8.99 -10.51
C MET A 316 16.09 -8.40 -9.11
N LEU A 317 15.09 -7.80 -8.47
CA LEU A 317 15.23 -7.27 -7.11
C LEU A 317 15.58 -8.34 -6.07
N MET A 318 15.13 -9.59 -6.28
CA MET A 318 15.30 -10.70 -5.33
C MET A 318 16.60 -11.49 -5.55
N GLU A 319 17.16 -11.43 -6.75
CA GLU A 319 18.36 -12.20 -7.15
C GLU A 319 19.62 -11.31 -7.21
N GLU A 320 19.48 -10.04 -7.58
CA GLU A 320 20.62 -9.12 -7.75
C GLU A 320 20.83 -8.24 -6.52
N GLU A 321 21.71 -8.67 -5.64
CA GLU A 321 21.99 -7.96 -4.40
C GLU A 321 22.68 -6.59 -4.61
N GLU A 322 23.47 -6.43 -5.68
CA GLU A 322 24.12 -5.16 -6.02
C GLU A 322 23.12 -4.10 -6.50
N LEU A 323 22.05 -4.53 -7.19
CA LEU A 323 20.99 -3.64 -7.66
C LEU A 323 20.38 -2.83 -6.51
N LEU A 324 20.17 -3.45 -5.34
CA LEU A 324 19.63 -2.78 -4.17
C LEU A 324 20.54 -1.64 -3.69
N SER A 325 21.86 -1.84 -3.78
CA SER A 325 22.85 -0.83 -3.39
C SER A 325 22.85 0.32 -4.39
N TRP A 326 22.84 0.02 -5.69
CA TRP A 326 22.74 1.04 -6.73
C TRP A 326 21.45 1.85 -6.63
N LEU A 327 20.30 1.20 -6.43
CA LEU A 327 19.03 1.90 -6.22
C LEU A 327 19.09 2.88 -5.05
N TYR A 328 19.79 2.51 -3.97
CA TYR A 328 19.98 3.38 -2.82
C TYR A 328 20.93 4.56 -3.11
N ASP A 329 22.02 4.34 -3.83
CA ASP A 329 23.00 5.36 -4.15
C ASP A 329 22.46 6.45 -5.10
N TYR A 330 21.52 6.09 -5.97
CA TYR A 330 20.90 7.02 -6.92
C TYR A 330 19.61 7.68 -6.42
N THR A 331 18.97 7.15 -5.38
CA THR A 331 17.69 7.70 -4.92
C THR A 331 17.84 8.99 -4.12
N LYS A 332 16.93 9.94 -4.34
CA LYS A 332 16.75 11.12 -3.47
C LYS A 332 15.79 10.86 -2.31
N GLU A 333 15.04 9.75 -2.37
CA GLU A 333 13.94 9.42 -1.46
C GLU A 333 14.19 8.10 -0.74
N ALA A 334 15.36 8.00 -0.10
CA ALA A 334 15.84 6.80 0.59
C ALA A 334 14.83 6.18 1.57
N GLY A 335 14.01 7.01 2.25
CA GLY A 335 12.97 6.54 3.16
C GLY A 335 11.86 5.78 2.45
N ILE A 336 11.38 6.31 1.32
CA ILE A 336 10.34 5.66 0.51
C ILE A 336 10.88 4.37 -0.07
N LEU A 337 12.05 4.40 -0.72
CA LEU A 337 12.69 3.21 -1.27
C LEU A 337 12.80 2.08 -0.24
N SER A 338 13.31 2.38 0.96
CA SER A 338 13.50 1.38 2.02
C SER A 338 12.17 0.77 2.48
N SER A 339 11.14 1.60 2.67
CA SER A 339 9.81 1.11 3.06
C SER A 339 9.16 0.26 1.97
N THR A 340 9.36 0.61 0.70
CA THR A 340 8.86 -0.14 -0.46
C THR A 340 9.57 -1.48 -0.59
N LEU A 341 10.91 -1.49 -0.53
CA LEU A 341 11.70 -2.73 -0.58
C LEU A 341 11.29 -3.70 0.52
N VAL A 342 11.20 -3.22 1.76
CA VAL A 342 10.75 -4.05 2.89
C VAL A 342 9.35 -4.59 2.66
N SER A 343 8.41 -3.77 2.16
CA SER A 343 7.04 -4.21 1.89
C SER A 343 6.98 -5.28 0.79
N VAL A 344 7.75 -5.09 -0.28
CA VAL A 344 7.87 -6.05 -1.39
C VAL A 344 8.44 -7.38 -0.87
N PHE A 345 9.60 -7.36 -0.21
CA PHE A 345 10.21 -8.58 0.33
C PHE A 345 9.37 -9.24 1.43
N TYR A 346 8.65 -8.47 2.24
CA TYR A 346 7.72 -9.00 3.23
C TYR A 346 6.56 -9.74 2.58
N SER A 347 5.97 -9.19 1.50
CA SER A 347 4.90 -9.85 0.75
C SER A 347 5.34 -11.19 0.14
N GLN A 348 6.63 -11.35 -0.16
CA GLN A 348 7.23 -12.58 -0.67
C GLN A 348 7.74 -13.52 0.43
N GLY A 349 7.58 -13.17 1.71
CA GLY A 349 8.10 -13.95 2.84
C GLY A 349 9.63 -13.93 2.98
N LYS A 350 10.33 -12.99 2.32
CA LYS A 350 11.80 -12.87 2.27
C LYS A 350 12.37 -11.66 3.01
N ALA A 351 11.56 -10.94 3.81
CA ALA A 351 12.03 -9.73 4.50
C ALA A 351 13.22 -9.98 5.45
N THR A 352 13.23 -11.07 6.21
CA THR A 352 14.34 -11.37 7.13
C THR A 352 15.64 -11.67 6.36
N GLN A 353 15.54 -12.37 5.23
CA GLN A 353 16.68 -12.64 4.34
C GLN A 353 17.30 -11.36 3.80
N LEU A 354 16.47 -10.41 3.31
CA LEU A 354 16.93 -9.09 2.88
C LEU A 354 17.67 -8.37 4.01
N LEU A 355 17.09 -8.35 5.21
CA LEU A 355 17.68 -7.63 6.35
C LEU A 355 18.99 -8.27 6.81
N HIS A 356 19.07 -9.59 6.84
CA HIS A 356 20.32 -10.31 7.12
C HIS A 356 21.41 -9.96 6.11
N TYR A 357 21.08 -9.96 4.82
CA TYR A 357 22.03 -9.58 3.78
C TYR A 357 22.55 -8.15 3.99
N LEU A 358 21.64 -7.18 4.09
CA LEU A 358 21.99 -5.77 4.19
C LEU A 358 22.77 -5.45 5.48
N THR A 359 22.34 -6.00 6.61
CA THR A 359 23.00 -5.77 7.90
C THR A 359 24.39 -6.42 7.95
N LYS A 360 24.52 -7.65 7.43
CA LYS A 360 25.82 -8.32 7.30
C LYS A 360 26.78 -7.53 6.42
N LYS A 361 26.33 -7.08 5.23
CA LYS A 361 27.15 -6.27 4.32
C LYS A 361 27.64 -4.98 4.99
N GLU A 362 26.78 -4.26 5.69
CA GLU A 362 27.16 -3.04 6.40
C GLU A 362 28.19 -3.32 7.50
N ILE A 363 27.98 -4.36 8.31
CA ILE A 363 28.90 -4.79 9.35
C ILE A 363 30.29 -5.08 8.76
N LEU A 364 30.37 -5.93 7.73
CA LEU A 364 31.64 -6.31 7.12
C LEU A 364 32.36 -5.15 6.43
N SER A 365 31.62 -4.14 5.96
CA SER A 365 32.19 -2.92 5.36
C SER A 365 32.62 -1.85 6.38
N THR A 366 32.25 -2.02 7.66
CA THR A 366 32.50 -1.02 8.70
C THR A 366 33.94 -1.10 9.21
N LYS A 367 34.60 0.05 9.35
CA LYS A 367 36.03 0.11 9.76
C LYS A 367 36.26 -0.17 11.25
N SER A 368 35.31 0.14 12.11
CA SER A 368 35.43 -0.05 13.55
C SER A 368 34.09 -0.36 14.20
N ALA A 369 34.11 -1.25 15.19
CA ALA A 369 32.89 -1.74 15.83
C ALA A 369 32.06 -0.63 16.50
N GLY A 370 32.73 0.39 17.03
CA GLY A 370 32.08 1.53 17.66
C GLY A 370 31.23 2.42 16.74
N VAL A 371 31.28 2.27 15.40
CA VAL A 371 30.49 3.10 14.47
C VAL A 371 29.43 2.34 13.66
N ILE A 372 29.24 1.05 13.95
CA ILE A 372 28.24 0.19 13.27
C ILE A 372 26.83 0.82 13.39
N PHE A 373 26.09 0.86 12.29
CA PHE A 373 24.70 1.35 12.21
C PHE A 373 24.47 2.80 12.71
N ARG A 374 25.53 3.61 12.85
CA ARG A 374 25.41 5.03 13.21
C ARG A 374 25.05 5.94 12.02
N GLY A 375 25.21 5.43 10.80
CA GLY A 375 24.90 6.16 9.56
C GLY A 375 23.43 6.08 9.13
N ASN A 376 23.13 6.83 8.06
CA ASN A 376 21.88 6.70 7.29
C ASN A 376 22.15 5.82 6.06
N THR A 377 22.06 4.52 6.26
CA THR A 377 22.35 3.49 5.26
C THR A 377 21.06 2.80 4.80
N LEU A 378 21.16 2.04 3.70
CA LEU A 378 20.06 1.18 3.26
C LEU A 378 19.67 0.18 4.35
N ALA A 379 20.64 -0.47 5.00
CA ALA A 379 20.35 -1.47 6.03
C ALA A 379 19.61 -0.84 7.22
N THR A 380 20.11 0.27 7.77
CA THR A 380 19.46 0.94 8.91
C THR A 380 18.04 1.38 8.58
N LYS A 381 17.82 1.96 7.40
CA LYS A 381 16.46 2.39 6.97
C LYS A 381 15.52 1.21 6.70
N CYS A 382 16.01 0.10 6.15
CA CYS A 382 15.22 -1.10 5.94
C CYS A 382 14.84 -1.76 7.29
N VAL A 383 15.76 -1.87 8.24
CA VAL A 383 15.42 -2.37 9.59
C VAL A 383 14.41 -1.45 10.27
N ASP A 384 14.57 -0.13 10.17
CA ASP A 384 13.61 0.86 10.72
C ASP A 384 12.20 0.70 10.12
N ALA A 385 12.13 0.56 8.79
CA ALA A 385 10.86 0.35 8.10
C ALA A 385 10.22 -0.99 8.48
N PHE A 386 11.02 -2.05 8.58
CA PHE A 386 10.55 -3.37 9.00
C PHE A 386 10.02 -3.37 10.43
N MET A 387 10.74 -2.71 11.35
CA MET A 387 10.29 -2.61 12.74
C MET A 387 8.97 -1.86 12.85
N LYS A 388 8.76 -0.82 12.06
CA LYS A 388 7.48 -0.10 12.01
C LYS A 388 6.36 -0.95 11.39
N LEU A 389 6.66 -1.75 10.36
CA LEU A 389 5.68 -2.57 9.65
C LEU A 389 5.04 -3.63 10.55
N ILE A 390 5.83 -4.35 11.37
CA ILE A 390 5.32 -5.47 12.18
C ILE A 390 5.39 -5.26 13.69
N GLY A 391 6.12 -4.25 14.17
CA GLY A 391 6.36 -4.02 15.59
C GLY A 391 5.27 -3.21 16.30
N SER A 392 4.34 -2.59 15.57
CA SER A 392 3.32 -1.69 16.16
C SER A 392 2.54 -2.34 17.32
N SER A 393 2.05 -3.56 17.13
CA SER A 393 1.30 -4.29 18.16
C SER A 393 2.13 -4.55 19.43
N TYR A 394 3.42 -4.88 19.27
CA TYR A 394 4.33 -5.09 20.39
C TYR A 394 4.59 -3.77 21.12
N LEU A 395 4.87 -2.69 20.39
CA LEU A 395 5.09 -1.36 20.93
C LEU A 395 3.89 -0.86 21.76
N HIS A 396 2.68 -1.04 21.24
CA HIS A 396 1.44 -0.68 21.94
C HIS A 396 1.29 -1.47 23.24
N ARG A 397 1.56 -2.78 23.21
CA ARG A 397 1.45 -3.63 24.39
C ARG A 397 2.42 -3.25 25.50
N VAL A 398 3.61 -2.75 25.16
CA VAL A 398 4.65 -2.41 26.14
C VAL A 398 4.54 -0.98 26.63
N LEU A 399 4.27 -0.01 25.75
CA LEU A 399 4.39 1.41 26.09
C LEU A 399 3.06 2.12 26.37
N LYS A 400 1.93 1.64 25.83
CA LYS A 400 0.70 2.45 25.78
C LYS A 400 0.21 2.89 27.17
N GLU A 401 0.22 1.98 28.14
CA GLU A 401 -0.22 2.28 29.51
C GLU A 401 0.71 3.26 30.22
N HIS A 402 2.03 3.09 30.09
CA HIS A 402 3.03 4.03 30.63
C HIS A 402 2.89 5.43 30.04
N ILE A 403 2.75 5.52 28.72
CA ILE A 403 2.60 6.79 28.01
C ILE A 403 1.30 7.50 28.42
N ALA A 404 0.20 6.76 28.57
CA ALA A 404 -1.07 7.31 29.06
C ALA A 404 -0.93 7.83 30.50
N ALA A 405 -0.35 7.03 31.39
CA ALA A 405 -0.13 7.42 32.79
C ALA A 405 0.72 8.68 32.93
N ILE A 406 1.84 8.79 32.19
CA ILE A 406 2.69 9.99 32.19
C ILE A 406 1.97 11.20 31.60
N SER A 407 1.06 11.00 30.65
CA SER A 407 0.30 12.09 30.04
C SER A 407 -0.77 12.66 30.96
N GLU A 408 -1.33 11.83 31.83
CA GLU A 408 -2.31 12.22 32.85
C GLU A 408 -1.65 12.79 34.11
N ASP A 409 -0.38 12.44 34.35
CA ASP A 409 0.39 12.93 35.49
C ASP A 409 0.69 14.43 35.37
N LYS A 410 0.39 15.15 36.44
CA LYS A 410 0.61 16.60 36.57
C LYS A 410 1.92 16.92 37.31
N LYS A 411 2.60 15.93 37.87
CA LYS A 411 3.85 16.13 38.60
C LYS A 411 5.00 16.45 37.64
N SER A 412 5.83 17.42 38.03
CA SER A 412 7.03 17.79 37.30
C SER A 412 8.13 16.74 37.49
N CYS A 413 8.80 16.39 36.40
CA CYS A 413 10.07 15.64 36.41
C CYS A 413 11.25 16.55 36.06
N GLU A 414 11.09 17.88 36.12
CA GLU A 414 12.19 18.79 35.78
C GLU A 414 13.30 18.71 36.83
N VAL A 415 14.50 18.41 36.36
CA VAL A 415 15.69 18.18 37.19
C VAL A 415 16.83 19.14 36.84
N ASP A 416 16.69 19.93 35.77
CA ASP A 416 17.61 21.00 35.40
C ASP A 416 17.37 22.21 36.31
N PRO A 417 18.30 22.57 37.23
CA PRO A 417 18.08 23.64 38.20
C PRO A 417 17.81 25.00 37.55
N SER A 418 18.18 25.19 36.28
CA SER A 418 17.91 26.43 35.53
C SER A 418 16.47 26.55 35.01
N LYS A 419 15.71 25.45 35.01
CA LYS A 419 14.36 25.35 34.42
C LYS A 419 13.27 25.00 35.43
N VAL A 420 13.65 24.56 36.63
CA VAL A 420 12.74 24.26 37.72
C VAL A 420 12.04 25.55 38.20
N GLU A 421 10.73 25.49 38.40
CA GLU A 421 9.95 26.63 38.88
C GLU A 421 10.32 27.00 40.32
N LYS A 422 10.17 28.29 40.69
CA LYS A 422 10.50 28.75 42.04
C LYS A 422 9.63 28.04 43.09
N GLY A 423 10.25 27.21 43.93
CA GLY A 423 9.58 26.46 45.00
C GLY A 423 9.42 24.97 44.73
N GLU A 424 9.74 24.48 43.52
CA GLU A 424 9.79 23.05 43.24
C GLU A 424 11.03 22.38 43.85
N ASN A 425 10.87 21.14 44.31
CA ASN A 425 11.95 20.35 44.92
C ASN A 425 12.59 19.41 43.88
N VAL A 426 13.80 19.75 43.43
CA VAL A 426 14.59 18.98 42.46
C VAL A 426 14.77 17.52 42.90
N GLY A 427 14.97 17.26 44.19
CA GLY A 427 15.15 15.91 44.73
C GLY A 427 13.88 15.07 44.62
N HIS A 428 12.71 15.67 44.83
CA HIS A 428 11.43 14.99 44.61
C HIS A 428 11.19 14.70 43.12
N ASN A 429 11.46 15.67 42.25
CA ASN A 429 11.34 15.51 40.80
C ASN A 429 12.29 14.40 40.27
N MET A 430 13.52 14.33 40.79
CA MET A 430 14.48 13.27 40.47
C MET A 430 14.00 11.90 40.93
N ALA A 431 13.47 11.80 42.15
CA ALA A 431 12.90 10.54 42.66
C ALA A 431 11.73 10.06 41.80
N HIS A 432 10.83 10.98 41.40
CA HIS A 432 9.70 10.68 40.53
C HIS A 432 10.12 10.26 39.12
N LEU A 433 11.11 10.96 38.55
CA LEU A 433 11.70 10.62 37.25
C LEU A 433 12.35 9.22 37.29
N ARG A 434 13.07 8.91 38.38
CA ARG A 434 13.70 7.61 38.59
C ARG A 434 12.67 6.49 38.70
N GLU A 435 11.64 6.65 39.53
CA GLU A 435 10.56 5.67 39.67
C GLU A 435 9.88 5.39 38.33
N THR A 436 9.62 6.45 37.55
CA THR A 436 9.02 6.34 36.22
C THR A 436 9.94 5.59 35.25
N ALA A 437 11.24 5.89 35.27
CA ALA A 437 12.26 5.22 34.46
C ALA A 437 12.42 3.73 34.83
N GLU A 438 12.36 3.41 36.12
CA GLU A 438 12.42 2.05 36.64
C GLU A 438 11.24 1.22 36.12
N LYS A 439 10.00 1.68 36.30
CA LYS A 439 8.78 0.98 35.85
C LYS A 439 8.79 0.66 34.36
N ILE A 440 9.05 1.66 33.52
CA ILE A 440 9.06 1.47 32.06
C ILE A 440 10.19 0.53 31.62
N THR A 441 11.36 0.59 32.27
CA THR A 441 12.50 -0.27 31.94
C THR A 441 12.20 -1.72 32.30
N GLU A 442 11.61 -1.96 33.48
CA GLU A 442 11.27 -3.31 33.95
C GLU A 442 10.23 -3.97 33.07
N ASP A 443 9.20 -3.23 32.63
CA ASP A 443 8.19 -3.75 31.71
C ASP A 443 8.76 -4.00 30.31
N ILE A 444 9.66 -3.15 29.82
CA ILE A 444 10.40 -3.42 28.57
C ILE A 444 11.19 -4.72 28.71
N PHE A 445 11.93 -4.91 29.80
CA PHE A 445 12.73 -6.13 30.00
C PHE A 445 11.87 -7.38 30.15
N ALA A 446 10.77 -7.30 30.90
CA ALA A 446 9.80 -8.40 31.06
C ALA A 446 9.12 -8.76 29.73
N SER A 447 9.02 -7.82 28.80
CA SER A 447 8.40 -8.04 27.49
C SER A 447 9.30 -8.74 26.46
N ALA A 448 10.53 -9.15 26.81
CA ALA A 448 11.46 -9.81 25.89
C ALA A 448 10.83 -10.98 25.12
N ASP A 449 9.97 -11.75 25.79
CA ASP A 449 9.28 -12.89 25.19
C ASP A 449 8.18 -12.52 24.18
N LEU A 450 7.73 -11.27 24.19
CA LEU A 450 6.73 -10.74 23.26
C LEU A 450 7.35 -10.13 22.00
N VAL A 451 8.68 -10.00 21.94
CA VAL A 451 9.38 -9.47 20.75
C VAL A 451 9.10 -10.38 19.54
N PRO A 452 8.66 -9.82 18.40
CA PRO A 452 8.37 -10.59 17.19
C PRO A 452 9.52 -11.52 16.80
N ALA A 453 9.20 -12.77 16.44
CA ALA A 453 10.20 -13.78 16.11
C ALA A 453 11.15 -13.33 14.99
N GLN A 454 10.62 -12.59 14.01
CA GLN A 454 11.39 -12.05 12.90
C GLN A 454 12.40 -10.98 13.35
N PHE A 455 12.11 -10.19 14.39
CA PHE A 455 13.10 -9.26 14.97
C PHE A 455 14.24 -10.05 15.58
N ARG A 456 13.90 -11.09 16.36
CA ARG A 456 14.91 -11.93 17.02
C ARG A 456 15.84 -12.60 16.02
N GLU A 457 15.28 -13.08 14.92
CA GLU A 457 16.06 -13.66 13.82
C GLU A 457 17.05 -12.63 13.24
N VAL A 458 16.61 -11.40 12.96
CA VAL A 458 17.49 -10.34 12.46
C VAL A 458 18.55 -9.94 13.48
N PHE A 459 18.17 -9.74 14.76
CA PHE A 459 19.10 -9.35 15.82
C PHE A 459 20.11 -10.45 16.16
N HIS A 460 19.71 -11.72 16.10
CA HIS A 460 20.61 -12.85 16.19
C HIS A 460 21.68 -12.82 15.10
N GLY A 461 21.28 -12.58 13.85
CA GLY A 461 22.20 -12.45 12.72
C GLY A 461 23.19 -11.30 12.90
N ILE A 462 22.72 -10.15 13.40
CA ILE A 462 23.56 -8.98 13.73
C ILE A 462 24.59 -9.34 14.79
N GLN A 463 24.17 -9.88 15.94
CA GLN A 463 25.09 -10.22 17.03
C GLN A 463 26.13 -11.25 16.59
N THR A 464 25.70 -12.29 15.88
CA THR A 464 26.59 -13.35 15.38
C THR A 464 27.65 -12.76 14.44
N THR A 465 27.24 -11.95 13.48
CA THR A 465 28.15 -11.32 12.51
C THR A 465 29.15 -10.38 13.21
N ILE A 466 28.71 -9.61 14.21
CA ILE A 466 29.60 -8.71 14.96
C ILE A 466 30.63 -9.51 15.77
N LEU A 467 30.21 -10.59 16.43
CA LEU A 467 31.10 -11.46 17.20
C LEU A 467 32.12 -12.18 16.30
N GLU A 468 31.73 -12.55 15.08
CA GLU A 468 32.65 -13.11 14.09
C GLU A 468 33.68 -12.09 13.62
N GLN A 469 33.26 -10.84 13.37
CA GLN A 469 34.13 -9.79 12.83
C GLN A 469 35.01 -9.12 13.90
N TRP A 470 34.53 -8.98 15.13
CA TRP A 470 35.27 -8.39 16.26
C TRP A 470 35.08 -9.20 17.55
N PRO A 471 35.74 -10.38 17.67
CA PRO A 471 35.60 -11.25 18.83
C PRO A 471 35.99 -10.60 20.17
N GLU A 472 36.94 -9.66 20.14
CA GLU A 472 37.46 -8.95 21.32
C GLU A 472 36.53 -7.80 21.79
N ASP A 473 35.57 -7.36 20.97
CA ASP A 473 34.62 -6.30 21.34
C ASP A 473 33.28 -6.90 21.78
N GLU A 474 33.21 -7.28 23.04
CA GLU A 474 31.98 -7.79 23.65
C GLU A 474 30.86 -6.75 23.74
N THR A 475 31.14 -5.45 23.61
CA THR A 475 30.15 -4.38 23.83
C THR A 475 29.36 -4.07 22.56
N SER A 476 30.03 -4.07 21.40
CA SER A 476 29.41 -3.66 20.13
C SER A 476 28.25 -4.55 19.69
N ARG A 477 28.24 -5.85 20.03
CA ARG A 477 27.09 -6.74 19.78
C ARG A 477 25.81 -6.26 20.48
N TYR A 478 25.94 -5.65 21.66
CA TYR A 478 24.80 -5.14 22.42
C TYR A 478 24.38 -3.78 21.89
N THR A 479 25.35 -2.87 21.71
CA THR A 479 25.03 -1.50 21.30
C THR A 479 24.41 -1.44 19.90
N ALA A 480 24.81 -2.32 18.98
CA ALA A 480 24.20 -2.44 17.64
C ALA A 480 22.71 -2.80 17.69
N VAL A 481 22.33 -3.85 18.44
CA VAL A 481 20.92 -4.26 18.60
C VAL A 481 20.13 -3.21 19.39
N SER A 482 20.75 -2.66 20.45
CA SER A 482 20.15 -1.59 21.24
C SER A 482 19.86 -0.34 20.40
N GLY A 483 20.69 -0.06 19.39
CA GLY A 483 20.51 1.06 18.47
C GLY A 483 19.24 0.91 17.63
N PHE A 484 18.82 -0.31 17.30
CA PHE A 484 17.53 -0.53 16.65
C PHE A 484 16.37 -0.46 17.64
N LEU A 485 16.44 -1.20 18.75
CA LEU A 485 15.33 -1.28 19.69
C LEU A 485 15.08 0.01 20.47
N PHE A 486 16.11 0.66 20.98
CA PHE A 486 15.94 1.87 21.80
C PHE A 486 16.00 3.12 20.96
N LEU A 487 17.09 3.36 20.24
CA LEU A 487 17.28 4.62 19.50
C LEU A 487 16.28 4.79 18.34
N ARG A 488 15.88 3.70 17.67
CA ARG A 488 15.07 3.77 16.45
C ARG A 488 13.63 3.27 16.62
N PHE A 489 13.27 2.69 17.76
CA PHE A 489 11.95 2.12 17.99
C PHE A 489 11.28 2.62 19.29
N PHE A 490 11.78 2.25 20.48
CA PHE A 490 11.19 2.68 21.75
C PHE A 490 11.30 4.19 22.01
N ASN A 491 12.50 4.77 21.90
CA ASN A 491 12.71 6.19 22.22
C ASN A 491 11.94 7.13 21.27
N PRO A 492 11.93 6.91 19.94
CA PRO A 492 11.08 7.68 19.04
C PRO A 492 9.59 7.59 19.38
N ALA A 493 9.13 6.41 19.84
CA ALA A 493 7.75 6.23 20.27
C ALA A 493 7.42 6.95 21.58
N ILE A 494 8.36 7.00 22.52
CA ILE A 494 8.23 7.76 23.77
C ILE A 494 8.23 9.27 23.49
N LEU A 495 9.10 9.75 22.60
CA LEU A 495 9.21 11.16 22.25
C LEU A 495 8.03 11.65 21.38
N GLY A 496 7.51 10.79 20.52
CA GLY A 496 6.44 11.10 19.56
C GLY A 496 5.23 10.17 19.66
N PRO A 497 4.59 10.00 20.83
CA PRO A 497 3.61 8.93 21.06
C PRO A 497 2.41 8.98 20.12
N LYS A 498 1.98 10.18 19.72
CA LYS A 498 0.90 10.35 18.74
C LYS A 498 1.25 9.80 17.36
N LEU A 499 2.51 9.95 16.92
CA LEU A 499 2.97 9.46 15.61
C LEU A 499 2.99 7.92 15.54
N PHE A 500 3.05 7.27 16.70
CA PHE A 500 3.03 5.82 16.84
C PHE A 500 1.65 5.27 17.28
N GLY A 501 0.64 6.14 17.37
CA GLY A 501 -0.72 5.76 17.79
C GLY A 501 -0.84 5.35 19.26
N LEU A 502 0.12 5.73 20.10
CA LEU A 502 0.11 5.47 21.55
C LEU A 502 -0.78 6.48 22.31
N LEU A 503 -0.99 7.67 21.74
CA LEU A 503 -1.92 8.69 22.23
C LEU A 503 -2.76 9.27 21.08
N ASP A 504 -4.00 9.65 21.39
CA ASP A 504 -4.90 10.30 20.44
C ASP A 504 -4.60 11.81 20.32
N THR A 505 -4.12 12.42 21.41
CA THR A 505 -3.81 13.86 21.50
C THR A 505 -2.31 14.11 21.65
N PHE A 506 -1.88 15.35 21.39
CA PHE A 506 -0.51 15.74 21.70
C PHE A 506 -0.34 15.85 23.23
N PRO A 507 0.79 15.40 23.78
CA PRO A 507 1.05 15.49 25.22
C PRO A 507 1.19 16.95 25.67
N SER A 508 0.95 17.18 26.96
CA SER A 508 1.20 18.48 27.60
C SER A 508 2.70 18.82 27.59
N PHE A 509 3.06 20.08 27.88
CA PHE A 509 4.46 20.48 27.98
C PHE A 509 5.20 19.69 29.07
N VAL A 510 4.56 19.47 30.23
CA VAL A 510 5.11 18.70 31.35
C VAL A 510 5.35 17.25 30.93
N ALA A 511 4.37 16.58 30.34
CA ALA A 511 4.50 15.20 29.86
C ALA A 511 5.58 15.08 28.77
N SER A 512 5.62 16.02 27.81
CA SER A 512 6.64 16.07 26.76
C SER A 512 8.06 16.20 27.34
N ARG A 513 8.21 16.99 28.40
CA ARG A 513 9.48 17.15 29.10
C ARG A 513 9.88 15.86 29.81
N THR A 514 8.95 15.21 30.50
CA THR A 514 9.17 13.89 31.13
C THR A 514 9.59 12.84 30.10
N PHE A 515 8.91 12.74 28.95
CA PHE A 515 9.30 11.84 27.86
C PHE A 515 10.70 12.11 27.34
N THR A 516 11.11 13.38 27.24
CA THR A 516 12.46 13.75 26.82
C THR A 516 13.52 13.26 27.81
N LEU A 517 13.29 13.44 29.11
CA LEU A 517 14.21 12.99 30.14
C LEU A 517 14.28 11.46 30.23
N LEU A 518 13.13 10.78 30.18
CA LEU A 518 13.05 9.33 30.13
C LEU A 518 13.79 8.75 28.92
N SER A 519 13.57 9.31 27.73
CA SER A 519 14.25 8.86 26.51
C SER A 519 15.77 8.99 26.63
N LYS A 520 16.29 10.03 27.29
CA LYS A 520 17.74 10.18 27.53
C LYS A 520 18.28 9.12 28.48
N ILE A 521 17.58 8.87 29.59
CA ILE A 521 17.97 7.83 30.57
C ILE A 521 18.00 6.46 29.89
N LEU A 522 16.93 6.10 29.18
CA LEU A 522 16.83 4.84 28.45
C LEU A 522 17.89 4.74 27.36
N GLN A 523 18.18 5.83 26.64
CA GLN A 523 19.22 5.84 25.62
C GLN A 523 20.62 5.62 26.20
N ASN A 524 20.94 6.25 27.34
CA ASN A 524 22.23 6.05 28.01
C ASN A 524 22.36 4.62 28.55
N LEU A 525 21.30 4.08 29.15
CA LEU A 525 21.25 2.67 29.56
C LEU A 525 21.44 1.72 28.37
N ALA A 526 20.76 1.95 27.25
CA ALA A 526 20.90 1.16 26.02
C ALA A 526 22.30 1.24 25.42
N ASN A 527 22.92 2.41 25.47
CA ASN A 527 24.31 2.63 25.05
C ASN A 527 25.34 2.07 26.05
N LEU A 528 24.91 1.61 27.23
CA LEU A 528 25.75 1.11 28.33
C LEU A 528 26.74 2.15 28.88
N ILE A 529 26.40 3.44 28.77
CA ILE A 529 27.23 4.57 29.22
C ILE A 529 26.51 5.41 30.27
N GLU A 530 27.28 6.15 31.05
CA GLU A 530 26.80 7.08 32.08
C GLU A 530 26.70 8.52 31.56
N PHE A 531 25.93 9.36 32.25
CA PHE A 531 25.92 10.80 32.02
C PHE A 531 27.25 11.41 32.45
N GLY A 532 27.87 12.16 31.54
CA GLY A 532 29.07 12.94 31.78
C GLY A 532 28.80 14.44 31.94
N GLN A 533 29.86 15.24 31.81
CA GLN A 533 29.83 16.70 32.05
C GLN A 533 28.89 17.51 31.15
N LYS A 534 28.39 16.93 30.06
CA LYS A 534 27.42 17.59 29.16
C LYS A 534 26.02 17.71 29.78
N GLU A 535 25.67 16.80 30.69
CA GLU A 535 24.34 16.73 31.31
C GLU A 535 24.45 16.48 32.82
N PRO A 536 25.07 17.40 33.57
CA PRO A 536 25.38 17.20 34.99
C PRO A 536 24.12 17.03 35.84
N PHE A 537 22.98 17.60 35.42
CA PHE A 537 21.69 17.50 36.11
C PHE A 537 21.08 16.09 36.09
N LEU A 538 21.60 15.15 35.28
CA LEU A 538 21.19 13.75 35.27
C LEU A 538 22.22 12.81 35.92
N ALA A 539 23.28 13.36 36.53
CA ALA A 539 24.34 12.55 37.12
C ALA A 539 23.83 11.57 38.21
N ASP A 540 22.79 11.93 38.96
CA ASP A 540 22.18 11.07 39.98
C ASP A 540 21.57 9.78 39.40
N MET A 541 21.25 9.77 38.10
CA MET A 541 20.78 8.58 37.39
C MET A 541 21.90 7.58 37.07
N ASN A 542 23.18 7.95 37.22
CA ASN A 542 24.30 7.06 36.92
C ASN A 542 24.31 5.82 37.83
N GLN A 543 23.93 5.97 39.11
CA GLN A 543 23.79 4.82 40.01
C GLN A 543 22.73 3.83 39.51
N TYR A 544 21.60 4.35 39.02
CA TYR A 544 20.55 3.54 38.40
C TYR A 544 21.03 2.85 37.12
N ILE A 545 21.68 3.60 36.21
CA ILE A 545 22.21 3.05 34.96
C ILE A 545 23.18 1.91 35.25
N LEU A 546 24.16 2.14 36.13
CA LEU A 546 25.15 1.14 36.52
C LEU A 546 24.49 -0.14 37.06
N ALA A 547 23.47 0.00 37.92
CA ALA A 547 22.75 -1.13 38.47
C ALA A 547 22.01 -1.96 37.40
N LYS A 548 21.45 -1.32 36.37
CA LYS A 548 20.66 -1.98 35.32
C LYS A 548 21.47 -2.39 34.08
N LYS A 549 22.76 -2.05 33.96
CA LYS A 549 23.62 -2.46 32.80
C LYS A 549 23.59 -3.96 32.55
N GLY A 550 23.63 -4.77 33.62
CA GLY A 550 23.58 -6.24 33.51
C GLY A 550 22.23 -6.75 32.98
N ASP A 551 21.13 -6.16 33.45
CA ASP A 551 19.77 -6.49 32.99
C ASP A 551 19.58 -6.13 31.51
N MET A 552 20.08 -4.98 31.08
CA MET A 552 20.05 -4.56 29.68
C MET A 552 20.77 -5.58 28.78
N LYS A 553 21.96 -6.06 29.17
CA LYS A 553 22.67 -7.10 28.41
C LYS A 553 21.87 -8.39 28.31
N ARG A 554 21.28 -8.87 29.43
CA ARG A 554 20.42 -10.06 29.45
C ARG A 554 19.19 -9.92 28.57
N PHE A 555 18.55 -8.76 28.59
CA PHE A 555 17.44 -8.45 27.69
C PHE A 555 17.87 -8.55 26.23
N LEU A 556 18.97 -7.88 25.86
CA LEU A 556 19.50 -7.86 24.49
C LEU A 556 19.94 -9.25 24.00
N ASP A 557 20.42 -10.12 24.88
CA ASP A 557 20.70 -11.52 24.55
C ASP A 557 19.42 -12.32 24.33
N THR A 558 18.41 -12.12 25.17
CA THR A 558 17.12 -12.82 25.05
C THR A 558 16.41 -12.48 23.75
N VAL A 559 16.42 -11.19 23.36
CA VAL A 559 15.80 -10.74 22.11
C VAL A 559 16.65 -11.01 20.88
N SER A 560 17.90 -11.45 21.05
CA SER A 560 18.81 -11.88 19.98
C SER A 560 19.04 -13.40 19.98
N SER A 561 18.30 -14.14 20.81
CA SER A 561 18.39 -15.59 20.88
C SER A 561 17.28 -16.26 20.06
N PRO A 562 17.62 -17.21 19.18
CA PRO A 562 16.65 -17.99 18.44
C PRO A 562 16.10 -19.11 19.35
N THR A 563 15.32 -18.79 20.38
CA THR A 563 14.69 -19.85 21.20
C THR A 563 13.28 -19.48 21.71
N PHE A 564 12.30 -19.64 20.82
CA PHE A 564 10.95 -20.14 21.13
C PHE A 564 10.24 -20.62 19.85
N GLY A 565 10.62 -20.07 18.69
CA GLY A 565 10.05 -20.44 17.38
C GLY A 565 10.32 -21.88 16.92
N ARG A 566 11.51 -22.45 17.21
CA ARG A 566 11.80 -23.86 16.84
C ARG A 566 10.98 -24.86 17.67
N LEU A 567 10.75 -24.61 18.96
CA LEU A 567 9.94 -25.52 19.77
C LEU A 567 8.47 -25.46 19.36
N VAL A 568 7.94 -24.27 19.06
CA VAL A 568 6.58 -24.13 18.52
C VAL A 568 6.46 -24.72 17.12
N ALA A 569 7.44 -24.53 16.23
CA ALA A 569 7.45 -25.15 14.90
C ALA A 569 7.59 -26.68 14.95
N VAL A 570 8.38 -27.21 15.88
CA VAL A 570 8.51 -28.66 16.13
C VAL A 570 7.25 -29.21 16.77
N LEU A 571 6.62 -28.50 17.71
CA LEU A 571 5.34 -28.88 18.31
C LEU A 571 4.19 -28.79 17.30
N ASP A 572 4.20 -27.82 16.38
CA ASP A 572 3.25 -27.73 15.25
C ASP A 572 3.51 -28.83 14.22
N ALA A 573 4.76 -29.19 13.95
CA ALA A 573 5.12 -30.30 13.06
C ALA A 573 4.72 -31.67 13.65
N ILE A 574 4.89 -31.85 14.97
CA ILE A 574 4.43 -33.04 15.71
C ILE A 574 2.90 -33.06 15.80
N GLY A 575 2.25 -31.90 15.97
CA GLY A 575 0.80 -31.77 15.97
C GLY A 575 0.17 -32.08 14.60
N ARG A 576 0.86 -31.78 13.50
CA ARG A 576 0.45 -32.12 12.13
C ARG A 576 0.72 -33.58 11.77
N SER A 577 1.72 -34.24 12.35
CA SER A 577 2.00 -35.66 12.08
C SER A 577 1.04 -36.62 12.79
N GLN A 578 0.37 -36.18 13.87
CA GLN A 578 -0.68 -36.97 14.55
C GLN A 578 -2.07 -36.86 13.92
N PHE A 579 -2.26 -35.95 12.97
CA PHE A 579 -3.51 -35.79 12.20
C PHE A 579 -3.26 -35.85 10.70
N SER A 580 -2.64 -36.95 10.26
CA SER A 580 -2.79 -37.44 8.90
C SER A 580 -3.96 -38.45 8.89
N PRO A 581 -5.02 -38.25 8.08
CA PRO A 581 -6.00 -39.31 7.86
C PRO A 581 -5.29 -40.45 7.12
N ARG A 582 -5.28 -41.65 7.71
CA ARG A 582 -4.97 -42.87 6.96
C ARG A 582 -5.87 -42.90 5.71
N PRO A 583 -5.35 -43.21 4.52
CA PRO A 583 -6.21 -43.43 3.36
C PRO A 583 -7.12 -44.64 3.64
N SER A 584 -8.41 -44.42 3.52
CA SER A 584 -9.45 -45.44 3.57
C SER A 584 -9.24 -46.41 2.40
N ALA A 585 -9.01 -47.69 2.70
CA ALA A 585 -9.08 -48.76 1.72
C ALA A 585 -10.51 -48.84 1.16
N GLY A 586 -10.63 -48.61 -0.15
CA GLY A 586 -11.87 -48.72 -0.89
C GLY A 586 -12.28 -50.18 -1.09
N ALA A 587 -13.58 -50.42 -1.01
CA ALA A 587 -14.20 -51.61 -1.57
C ALA A 587 -14.49 -51.35 -3.06
N SER A 588 -13.85 -52.11 -3.94
CA SER A 588 -14.44 -52.47 -5.23
C SER A 588 -13.94 -53.86 -5.66
N SER A 589 -14.91 -54.66 -6.06
CA SER A 589 -14.82 -56.06 -6.43
C SER A 589 -14.64 -56.23 -7.95
N SER A 590 -13.62 -56.99 -8.35
CA SER A 590 -13.52 -57.83 -9.56
C SER A 590 -12.03 -58.22 -9.65
N GLY A 591 -11.56 -59.47 -9.71
CA GLY A 591 -12.08 -60.66 -10.35
C GLY A 591 -10.93 -61.24 -11.20
N SER A 592 -10.45 -62.42 -10.81
CA SER A 592 -9.67 -63.42 -11.59
C SER A 592 -8.16 -63.24 -11.89
N GLY A 593 -7.42 -64.35 -11.69
CA GLY A 593 -6.09 -64.67 -12.23
C GLY A 593 -4.91 -64.23 -11.35
N GLY A 594 -4.14 -65.06 -10.64
CA GLY A 594 -3.73 -66.43 -10.87
C GLY A 594 -2.32 -66.45 -11.49
N PHE A 595 -1.26 -66.49 -10.66
CA PHE A 595 -0.02 -67.30 -10.80
C PHE A 595 1.11 -66.81 -9.86
N ARG A 596 1.76 -67.78 -9.22
CA ARG A 596 3.04 -67.74 -8.44
C ARG A 596 4.23 -67.96 -9.41
N PRO A 597 5.52 -68.02 -8.98
CA PRO A 597 6.28 -67.33 -7.90
C PRO A 597 7.72 -66.93 -8.36
N ALA A 598 8.65 -66.73 -7.40
CA ALA A 598 10.14 -66.77 -7.44
C ALA A 598 10.83 -65.39 -7.33
N THR A 599 11.40 -64.98 -6.18
CA THR A 599 12.69 -65.36 -5.52
C THR A 599 13.97 -64.96 -6.26
N ALA A 600 14.86 -64.28 -5.51
CA ALA A 600 16.32 -64.05 -5.67
C ALA A 600 16.65 -62.56 -5.83
N SER A 601 17.21 -61.84 -4.83
CA SER A 601 18.57 -61.90 -4.26
C SER A 601 19.70 -61.62 -5.25
N GLY A 602 20.47 -60.55 -5.01
CA GLY A 602 21.76 -60.28 -5.67
C GLY A 602 21.96 -58.78 -5.93
N THR A 603 22.58 -58.03 -5.01
CA THR A 603 24.01 -57.61 -5.09
C THR A 603 24.35 -56.80 -6.35
N GLY A 604 24.66 -55.51 -6.18
CA GLY A 604 25.27 -54.66 -7.23
C GLY A 604 26.74 -55.03 -7.49
N PRO A 605 27.63 -54.09 -7.83
CA PRO A 605 27.50 -52.81 -8.53
C PRO A 605 28.37 -52.78 -9.82
N ARG A 606 28.24 -51.77 -10.69
CA ARG A 606 29.41 -51.19 -11.40
C ARG A 606 29.05 -49.96 -12.23
N SER A 607 29.91 -48.95 -12.06
CA SER A 607 30.07 -47.80 -12.93
C SER A 607 30.86 -48.18 -14.18
N ARG A 608 30.53 -47.56 -15.33
CA ARG A 608 31.40 -46.67 -16.13
C ARG A 608 30.88 -46.52 -17.57
N ARG A 609 30.70 -45.25 -17.94
CA ARG A 609 31.06 -44.56 -19.19
C ARG A 609 30.82 -45.27 -20.54
N GLY A 610 29.92 -44.66 -21.31
CA GLY A 610 30.07 -44.38 -22.74
C GLY A 610 29.62 -42.94 -22.94
#